data_AF-A0A7S3JA79-F1
#
_entry.id   AF-A0A7S3JA79-F1
#
_cell.length_a   1.000
_cell.length_b   1.000
_cell.length_c   1.000
_cell.angle_alpha   90.00
_cell.angle_beta   90.00
_cell.angle_gamma   90.00
#
_symmetry.space_group_name_H-M   'P 1'
#
loop_
_entity.id
_entity.type
_entity.pdbx_description
1 polymer ?
#
loop_
_entity_poly.entity_id
_entity_poly.type
_entity_poly.pdbx_seq_one_letter_code
_entity_poly.pdbx_strand_id
1 'polypeptide(L)'
;MEHHTPTNKLPANSIEVVQTFERSEEVAQLILEASKSSEIVVGADCEGILRGRPLCLIQIYFDGCTYIFDLLEFNPFRGQLREVLESTTIIKVFHDFCEDAASLINHYGVKAERVFDTQIAHRVLANCLNPTKLTENNSISLNRLLKTHLELSNE
;
A
#
# COMPACT_ATOMS: atom_id res chain seq x y z
N MET A 1 -24.93 -17.91 -20.13
CA MET A 1 -25.48 -16.71 -19.48
C MET A 1 -24.29 -15.88 -19.08
N GLU A 2 -23.96 -14.86 -19.87
CA GLU A 2 -22.87 -13.95 -19.56
C GLU A 2 -23.33 -13.04 -18.43
N HIS A 3 -22.71 -13.17 -17.26
CA HIS A 3 -22.89 -12.20 -16.19
C HIS A 3 -22.15 -10.93 -16.59
N HIS A 4 -22.88 -9.97 -17.12
CA HIS A 4 -22.41 -8.60 -17.28
C HIS A 4 -22.36 -7.97 -15.89
N THR A 5 -21.22 -8.05 -15.22
CA THR A 5 -20.92 -7.19 -14.08
C THR A 5 -20.77 -5.76 -14.63
N PRO A 6 -21.56 -4.78 -14.18
CA PRO A 6 -21.34 -3.40 -14.58
C PRO A 6 -20.03 -2.94 -13.93
N THR A 7 -18.92 -3.01 -14.66
CA THR A 7 -17.67 -2.40 -14.27
C THR A 7 -17.81 -0.91 -14.46
N ASN A 8 -18.38 -0.24 -13.46
CA ASN A 8 -18.27 1.21 -13.32
C ASN A 8 -16.80 1.50 -12.97
N LYS A 9 -15.91 1.36 -13.96
CA LYS A 9 -14.50 1.70 -13.81
C LYS A 9 -14.45 3.17 -13.47
N LEU A 10 -13.94 3.48 -12.29
CA LEU A 10 -13.68 4.85 -11.91
C LEU A 10 -12.68 5.47 -12.91
N PRO A 11 -12.77 6.78 -13.17
CA PRO A 11 -11.82 7.46 -14.04
C PRO A 11 -10.40 7.29 -13.50
N ALA A 12 -9.41 7.27 -14.40
CA ALA A 12 -8.01 7.18 -14.00
C ALA A 12 -7.64 8.34 -13.05
N ASN A 13 -6.93 8.00 -11.97
CA ASN A 13 -6.57 8.87 -10.85
C ASN A 13 -7.76 9.29 -9.96
N SER A 14 -8.78 8.45 -9.83
CA SER A 14 -9.86 8.65 -8.87
C SER A 14 -9.39 8.41 -7.44
N ILE A 15 -10.04 9.08 -6.49
CA ILE A 15 -9.89 8.85 -5.05
C ILE A 15 -11.26 8.46 -4.51
N GLU A 16 -11.31 7.35 -3.76
CA GLU A 16 -12.52 6.87 -3.10
C GLU A 16 -12.25 6.70 -1.60
N VAL A 17 -13.10 7.30 -0.76
CA VAL A 17 -13.06 7.04 0.69
C VAL A 17 -13.99 5.87 0.99
N VAL A 18 -13.42 4.80 1.53
CA VAL A 18 -14.12 3.58 1.92
C VAL A 18 -14.44 3.66 3.40
N GLN A 19 -15.73 3.82 3.73
CA GLN A 19 -16.20 4.01 5.12
C GLN A 19 -17.10 2.86 5.61
N THR A 20 -17.37 1.85 4.78
CA THR A 20 -18.21 0.70 5.14
C THR A 20 -17.49 -0.61 4.93
N PHE A 21 -17.86 -1.61 5.73
CA PHE A 21 -17.29 -2.95 5.64
C PHE A 21 -17.64 -3.60 4.30
N GLU A 22 -18.89 -3.45 3.83
CA GLU A 22 -19.35 -4.00 2.56
C GLU A 22 -18.53 -3.45 1.39
N ARG A 23 -18.27 -2.14 1.37
CA ARG A 23 -17.47 -1.55 0.30
C ARG A 23 -16.01 -1.98 0.39
N SER A 24 -15.48 -2.13 1.59
CA SER A 24 -14.14 -2.68 1.81
C SER A 24 -14.01 -4.09 1.23
N GLU A 25 -15.02 -4.95 1.43
CA GLU A 25 -15.03 -6.30 0.86
C GLU A 25 -15.06 -6.27 -0.68
N GLU A 26 -15.87 -5.39 -1.28
CA GLU A 26 -15.90 -5.23 -2.74
C GLU A 26 -14.55 -4.81 -3.32
N VAL A 27 -13.88 -3.83 -2.71
CA VAL A 27 -12.56 -3.35 -3.14
C VAL A 27 -11.51 -4.45 -2.99
N ALA A 28 -11.49 -5.13 -1.84
CA ALA A 28 -10.55 -6.23 -1.61
C ALA A 28 -10.77 -7.39 -2.60
N GLN A 29 -12.03 -7.76 -2.87
CA GLN A 29 -12.37 -8.79 -3.85
C GLN A 29 -11.86 -8.41 -5.25
N LEU A 30 -12.02 -7.15 -5.67
CA LEU A 30 -11.51 -6.68 -6.97
C LEU A 30 -10.00 -6.90 -7.10
N ILE A 31 -9.24 -6.57 -6.06
CA ILE A 31 -7.79 -6.78 -6.02
C ILE A 31 -7.44 -8.27 -6.03
N LEU A 32 -8.12 -9.07 -5.20
CA LEU A 32 -7.89 -10.52 -5.09
C LEU A 32 -8.19 -11.23 -6.41
N GLU A 33 -9.31 -10.91 -7.08
CA GLU A 33 -9.66 -11.48 -8.38
C GLU A 33 -8.59 -11.17 -9.44
N ALA A 34 -8.10 -9.93 -9.49
CA ALA A 34 -7.04 -9.55 -10.41
C ALA A 34 -5.74 -10.34 -10.15
N SER A 35 -5.46 -10.69 -8.90
CA SER A 35 -4.27 -11.49 -8.53
C SER A 35 -4.35 -12.97 -8.91
N LYS A 36 -5.53 -13.49 -9.31
CA LYS A 36 -5.68 -14.92 -9.68
C LYS A 36 -5.07 -15.25 -11.03
N SER A 37 -5.08 -14.31 -11.97
CA SER A 37 -4.59 -14.54 -13.33
C SER A 37 -3.12 -14.18 -13.51
N SER A 38 -2.59 -13.29 -12.68
CA SER A 38 -1.20 -12.85 -12.73
C SER A 38 -0.77 -12.22 -11.41
N GLU A 39 0.54 -12.13 -11.20
CA GLU A 39 1.09 -11.24 -10.17
C GLU A 39 0.65 -9.80 -10.44
N ILE A 40 0.21 -9.11 -9.39
CA ILE A 40 -0.18 -7.69 -9.46
C ILE A 40 0.58 -6.87 -8.42
N VAL A 41 0.59 -5.57 -8.62
CA VAL A 41 1.23 -4.60 -7.74
C VAL A 41 0.17 -3.64 -7.23
N VAL A 42 0.18 -3.39 -5.92
CA VAL A 42 -0.60 -2.33 -5.29
C VAL A 42 0.34 -1.35 -4.58
N GLY A 43 0.04 -0.05 -4.66
CA GLY A 43 0.71 0.94 -3.81
C GLY A 43 -0.01 1.03 -2.48
N ALA A 44 0.72 1.17 -1.38
CA ALA A 44 0.12 1.24 -0.05
C ALA A 44 0.88 2.19 0.87
N ASP A 45 0.14 2.80 1.80
CA ASP A 45 0.67 3.66 2.86
C ASP A 45 -0.30 3.62 4.06
N CYS A 46 0.17 3.93 5.27
CA CYS A 46 -0.70 4.05 6.44
C CYS A 46 -0.49 5.40 7.13
N GLU A 47 -1.54 5.91 7.77
CA GLU A 47 -1.47 7.16 8.52
C GLU A 47 -2.02 7.03 9.94
N GLY A 48 -1.63 7.97 10.79
CA GLY A 48 -2.00 7.97 12.20
C GLY A 48 -1.11 7.08 13.06
N ILE A 49 0.09 6.76 12.60
CA ILE A 49 1.10 6.01 13.34
C ILE A 49 1.54 6.83 14.56
N LEU A 50 0.99 6.48 15.73
CA LEU A 50 1.40 7.01 17.02
C LEU A 50 1.60 5.86 17.99
N ARG A 51 2.72 5.84 18.71
CA ARG A 51 3.07 4.75 19.64
C ARG A 51 1.90 4.38 20.55
N GLY A 52 1.48 3.12 20.46
CA GLY A 52 0.41 2.55 21.28
C GLY A 52 -1.02 2.88 20.79
N ARG A 53 -1.19 3.52 19.63
CA ARG A 53 -2.50 3.79 19.03
C ARG A 53 -2.67 3.03 17.71
N PRO A 54 -3.90 2.55 17.42
CA PRO A 54 -4.23 1.98 16.12
C PRO A 54 -4.08 3.03 15.01
N LEU A 55 -3.90 2.55 13.78
CA LEU A 55 -3.87 3.37 12.57
C LEU A 55 -5.20 4.12 12.38
N CYS A 56 -5.14 5.32 11.81
CA CYS A 56 -6.32 6.12 11.48
C CYS A 56 -6.85 5.78 10.09
N LEU A 57 -5.96 5.47 9.14
CA LEU A 57 -6.35 5.05 7.79
C LEU A 57 -5.25 4.23 7.13
N ILE A 58 -5.62 3.55 6.05
CA ILE A 58 -4.70 2.92 5.10
C ILE A 58 -5.11 3.32 3.68
N GLN A 59 -4.14 3.73 2.86
CA GLN A 59 -4.34 4.01 1.44
C GLN A 59 -3.90 2.80 0.61
N ILE A 60 -4.69 2.43 -0.40
CA ILE A 60 -4.34 1.40 -1.38
C ILE A 60 -4.59 1.95 -2.79
N TYR A 61 -3.56 2.00 -3.61
CA TYR A 61 -3.67 2.30 -5.03
C TYR A 61 -3.77 1.00 -5.85
N PHE A 62 -4.82 0.89 -6.65
CA PHE A 62 -5.05 -0.22 -7.57
C PHE A 62 -5.88 0.19 -8.79
N ASP A 63 -5.45 -0.24 -9.98
CA ASP A 63 -6.12 -0.03 -11.29
C ASP A 63 -6.61 1.42 -11.54
N GLY A 64 -5.76 2.40 -11.21
CA GLY A 64 -6.06 3.82 -11.45
C GLY A 64 -6.91 4.49 -10.37
N CYS A 65 -7.24 3.81 -9.27
CA CYS A 65 -7.96 4.37 -8.13
C CYS A 65 -7.15 4.26 -6.83
N THR A 66 -7.16 5.33 -6.05
CA THR A 66 -6.69 5.34 -4.66
C THR A 66 -7.88 5.16 -3.72
N TYR A 67 -7.92 4.03 -3.03
CA TYR A 67 -8.89 3.74 -1.99
C TYR A 67 -8.32 4.15 -0.63
N ILE A 68 -9.05 4.97 0.12
CA ILE A 68 -8.69 5.42 1.46
C ILE A 68 -9.65 4.75 2.44
N PHE A 69 -9.18 3.77 3.18
CA PHE A 69 -9.99 3.07 4.18
C PHE A 69 -9.92 3.82 5.50
N ASP A 70 -11.06 4.27 6.01
CA ASP A 70 -11.16 4.97 7.28
C ASP A 70 -11.20 3.97 8.45
N LEU A 71 -10.06 3.79 9.13
CA LEU A 71 -9.93 2.82 10.21
C LEU A 71 -10.55 3.29 11.53
N LEU A 72 -10.98 4.56 11.61
CA LEU A 72 -11.72 5.08 12.74
C LEU A 72 -13.20 4.65 12.70
N GLU A 73 -13.75 4.46 11.49
CA GLU A 73 -15.12 4.02 11.27
C GLU A 73 -15.27 2.50 11.41
N PHE A 74 -14.34 1.72 10.85
CA PHE A 74 -14.38 0.26 10.90
C PHE A 74 -12.98 -0.37 10.75
N ASN A 75 -12.87 -1.65 11.09
CA ASN A 75 -11.62 -2.40 10.91
C ASN A 75 -11.69 -3.27 9.63
N PRO A 76 -11.09 -2.85 8.49
CA PRO A 76 -11.13 -3.60 7.24
C PRO A 76 -10.32 -4.91 7.31
N PHE A 77 -9.41 -5.05 8.27
CA PHE A 77 -8.59 -6.26 8.44
C PHE A 77 -9.34 -7.43 9.09
N ARG A 78 -10.60 -7.22 9.47
CA ARG A 78 -11.53 -8.32 9.82
C ARG A 78 -12.10 -9.04 8.59
N GLY A 79 -11.87 -8.48 7.39
CA GLY A 79 -12.31 -9.04 6.12
C GLY A 79 -11.15 -9.27 5.15
N GLN A 80 -11.46 -9.22 3.86
CA GLN A 80 -10.57 -9.60 2.76
C GLN A 80 -9.42 -8.62 2.52
N LEU A 81 -9.46 -7.39 3.06
CA LEU A 81 -8.30 -6.50 2.97
C LEU A 81 -7.08 -7.10 3.69
N ARG A 82 -7.30 -7.91 4.74
CA ARG A 82 -6.24 -8.70 5.36
C ARG A 82 -5.61 -9.67 4.36
N GLU A 83 -6.44 -10.39 3.60
CA GLU A 83 -5.97 -11.36 2.60
C GLU A 83 -5.15 -10.67 1.50
N VAL A 84 -5.54 -9.46 1.08
CA VAL A 84 -4.75 -8.64 0.14
C VAL A 84 -3.34 -8.37 0.71
N LEU A 85 -3.24 -7.92 1.96
CA LEU A 85 -1.95 -7.61 2.60
C LEU A 85 -1.12 -8.87 2.86
N GLU A 86 -1.72 -9.98 3.28
CA GLU A 86 -1.03 -11.24 3.59
C GLU A 86 -0.76 -12.10 2.33
N SER A 87 -1.27 -11.70 1.16
CA SER A 87 -1.09 -12.44 -0.09
C SER A 87 0.38 -12.52 -0.55
N THR A 88 0.77 -13.71 -1.01
CA THR A 88 2.06 -13.97 -1.65
C THR A 88 2.01 -13.87 -3.18
N THR A 89 0.89 -13.45 -3.78
CA THR A 89 0.76 -13.19 -5.22
C THR A 89 0.63 -11.70 -5.54
N ILE A 90 0.40 -10.87 -4.52
CA ILE A 90 0.25 -9.42 -4.63
C ILE A 90 1.50 -8.77 -4.03
N ILE A 91 2.21 -7.96 -4.82
CA ILE A 91 3.31 -7.13 -4.32
C ILE A 91 2.71 -5.85 -3.73
N LYS A 92 3.03 -5.56 -2.47
CA LYS A 92 2.65 -4.30 -1.82
C LYS A 92 3.84 -3.36 -1.85
N VAL A 93 3.73 -2.25 -2.56
CA VAL A 93 4.76 -1.23 -2.62
C VAL A 93 4.51 -0.23 -1.50
N PHE A 94 5.43 -0.17 -0.55
CA PHE A 94 5.45 0.80 0.55
C PHE A 94 6.72 1.66 0.46
N HIS A 95 6.76 2.73 1.23
CA HIS A 95 7.97 3.52 1.45
C HIS A 95 8.26 3.57 2.95
N ASP A 96 9.43 3.10 3.38
CA ASP A 96 9.82 3.10 4.80
C ASP A 96 8.84 2.30 5.70
N PHE A 97 8.56 1.07 5.30
CA PHE A 97 7.47 0.23 5.84
C PHE A 97 7.62 -0.18 7.32
N CYS A 98 8.73 0.17 8.00
CA CYS A 98 9.05 -0.35 9.32
C CYS A 98 7.96 -0.06 10.37
N GLU A 99 7.51 1.19 10.43
CA GLU A 99 6.51 1.61 11.44
C GLU A 99 5.08 1.17 11.05
N ASP A 100 4.78 1.10 9.75
CA ASP A 100 3.54 0.51 9.24
C ASP A 100 3.45 -0.96 9.64
N ALA A 101 4.52 -1.73 9.41
CA ALA A 101 4.61 -3.14 9.74
C ALA A 101 4.38 -3.38 11.25
N ALA A 102 5.05 -2.58 12.09
CA ALA A 102 4.89 -2.65 13.53
C ALA A 102 3.43 -2.36 13.93
N SER A 103 2.80 -1.36 13.32
CA SER A 103 1.41 -0.99 13.61
C SER A 103 0.42 -2.07 13.16
N LEU A 104 0.57 -2.60 11.95
CA LEU A 104 -0.26 -3.69 11.40
C LEU A 104 -0.18 -4.95 12.27
N ILE A 105 1.02 -5.33 12.71
CA ILE A 105 1.23 -6.53 13.54
C ILE A 105 0.68 -6.30 14.95
N ASN A 106 1.05 -5.20 15.60
CA ASN A 106 0.76 -5.00 17.02
C ASN A 106 -0.72 -4.68 17.28
N HIS A 107 -1.38 -3.96 16.37
CA HIS A 107 -2.76 -3.51 16.58
C HIS A 107 -3.81 -4.37 15.87
N TYR A 108 -3.43 -5.07 14.79
CA TYR A 108 -4.39 -5.81 13.97
C TYR A 108 -4.00 -7.27 13.74
N GLY A 109 -2.80 -7.70 14.14
CA GLY A 109 -2.32 -9.06 13.90
C GLY A 109 -2.18 -9.38 12.41
N VAL A 110 -1.95 -8.36 11.58
CA VAL A 110 -1.76 -8.48 10.13
C VAL A 110 -0.28 -8.48 9.81
N LYS A 111 0.18 -9.48 9.07
CA LYS A 111 1.57 -9.56 8.62
C LYS A 111 1.63 -9.45 7.10
N ALA A 112 1.91 -8.25 6.60
CA ALA A 112 2.02 -8.05 5.15
C ALA A 112 3.15 -8.91 4.56
N GLU A 113 2.82 -9.69 3.53
CA GLU A 113 3.78 -10.53 2.80
C GLU A 113 4.21 -9.86 1.49
N ARG A 114 5.36 -10.22 0.91
CA ARG A 114 5.83 -9.66 -0.39
C ARG A 114 5.76 -8.12 -0.48
N VAL A 115 6.28 -7.47 0.55
CA VAL A 115 6.44 -6.01 0.55
C VAL A 115 7.68 -5.63 -0.26
N PHE A 116 7.50 -4.70 -1.19
CA PHE A 116 8.58 -4.01 -1.88
C PHE A 116 8.73 -2.62 -1.27
N ASP A 117 9.78 -2.42 -0.47
CA ASP A 117 10.07 -1.13 0.16
C ASP A 117 10.95 -0.27 -0.76
N THR A 118 10.42 0.86 -1.20
CA THR A 118 11.10 1.77 -2.12
C THR A 118 12.30 2.49 -1.50
N GLN A 119 12.30 2.72 -0.18
CA GLN A 119 13.44 3.31 0.53
C GLN A 119 14.60 2.29 0.60
N ILE A 120 14.30 1.02 0.86
CA ILE A 120 15.28 -0.06 0.82
C ILE A 120 15.82 -0.23 -0.61
N ALA A 121 14.94 -0.25 -1.62
CA ALA A 121 15.35 -0.36 -3.01
C ALA A 121 16.31 0.77 -3.42
N HIS A 122 16.02 2.01 -3.05
CA HIS A 122 16.91 3.14 -3.30
C HIS A 122 18.29 2.94 -2.64
N ARG A 123 18.32 2.48 -1.38
CA ARG A 123 19.58 2.20 -0.67
C ARG A 123 20.40 1.10 -1.35
N VAL A 124 19.76 0.03 -1.80
CA VAL A 124 20.43 -1.06 -2.52
C VAL A 124 21.03 -0.54 -3.82
N LEU A 125 20.28 0.22 -4.61
CA LEU A 125 20.75 0.82 -5.86
C LEU A 125 21.92 1.79 -5.63
N ALA A 126 21.82 2.67 -4.62
CA ALA A 126 22.89 3.61 -4.28
C ALA A 126 24.19 2.89 -3.90
N ASN A 127 24.10 1.80 -3.13
CA ASN A 127 25.25 0.98 -2.75
C ASN A 127 25.87 0.24 -3.94
N CYS A 128 25.06 -0.28 -4.87
CA CYS A 128 25.55 -0.92 -6.10
C CYS A 128 26.30 0.07 -7.00
N LEU A 129 25.84 1.33 -7.06
CA LEU A 129 26.45 2.36 -7.91
C LEU A 129 27.69 3.01 -7.26
N ASN A 130 27.73 3.16 -5.94
CA ASN A 130 28.84 3.79 -5.22
C ASN A 130 29.20 3.05 -3.91
N PRO A 131 29.89 1.89 -3.99
CA PRO A 131 30.14 1.01 -2.84
C PRO A 131 30.97 1.67 -1.71
N THR A 132 31.77 2.69 -2.04
CA THR A 132 32.67 3.37 -1.10
C THR A 132 32.00 4.52 -0.34
N LYS A 133 30.76 4.89 -0.70
CA LYS A 133 30.02 6.01 -0.12
C LYS A 133 28.91 5.51 0.82
N LEU A 134 29.26 4.60 1.72
CA LEU A 134 28.38 4.18 2.82
C LEU A 134 28.34 5.32 3.85
N THR A 135 27.49 6.31 3.62
CA THR A 135 27.14 7.28 4.67
C THR A 135 26.12 6.66 5.61
N GLU A 136 26.29 6.91 6.91
CA GLU A 136 25.57 6.25 8.02
C GLU A 136 24.04 6.45 8.01
N ASN A 137 23.50 7.33 7.15
CA ASN A 137 22.07 7.47 6.91
C ASN A 137 21.78 7.73 5.42
N ASN A 138 21.39 6.68 4.70
CA ASN A 138 20.90 6.76 3.31
C ASN A 138 19.36 6.68 3.23
N SER A 139 18.64 7.04 4.30
CA SER A 139 17.18 7.15 4.24
C SER A 139 16.80 8.37 3.37
N ILE A 140 16.23 8.07 2.22
CA ILE A 140 15.64 9.07 1.33
C ILE A 140 14.16 9.20 1.69
N SER A 141 13.65 10.42 1.85
CA SER A 141 12.21 10.63 2.03
C SER A 141 11.46 10.35 0.73
N LEU A 142 10.17 10.01 0.83
CA LEU A 142 9.30 9.79 -0.33
C LEU A 142 9.35 10.99 -1.29
N ASN A 143 9.18 12.22 -0.79
CA ASN A 143 9.26 13.43 -1.62
C ASN A 143 10.58 13.56 -2.38
N ARG A 144 11.71 13.24 -1.72
CA ARG A 144 13.02 13.31 -2.38
C ARG A 144 13.21 12.18 -3.38
N LEU A 145 12.68 11.00 -3.10
CA LEU A 145 12.68 9.86 -4.01
C LEU A 145 11.88 10.19 -5.29
N LEU A 146 10.66 10.70 -5.13
CA LEU A 146 9.80 11.15 -6.22
C LEU A 146 10.48 12.25 -7.06
N LYS A 147 11.08 13.25 -6.42
CA LYS A 147 11.84 14.29 -7.12
C LYS A 147 13.03 13.73 -7.90
N THR A 148 13.73 12.75 -7.35
CA THR A 148 14.93 12.17 -7.96
C THR A 148 14.60 11.28 -9.16
N HIS A 149 13.51 10.52 -9.10
CA HIS A 149 13.19 9.51 -10.11
C HIS A 149 12.07 9.91 -11.08
N LEU A 150 11.21 10.86 -10.71
CA LEU A 150 10.02 11.23 -11.46
C LEU A 150 9.89 12.74 -11.69
N GLU A 151 10.85 13.54 -11.23
CA GLU A 151 10.81 15.01 -11.31
C GLU A 151 9.57 15.65 -10.65
N LEU A 152 8.93 14.92 -9.72
CA LEU A 152 7.78 15.39 -8.98
C LEU A 152 8.21 16.12 -7.70
N SER A 153 7.64 17.29 -7.46
CA SER A 153 7.79 18.04 -6.21
C SER A 153 6.42 18.44 -5.67
N ASN A 154 6.25 18.38 -4.35
CA ASN A 154 5.12 19.04 -3.72
C ASN A 154 5.30 20.55 -3.93
N GLU A 155 4.33 21.19 -4.58
CA GLU A 155 4.25 22.65 -4.68
C GLU A 155 4.00 23.29 -3.31
#